data_AF-A0A944H9D3-F1
#
_entry.id   AF-A0A944H9D3-F1
#
_cell.length_a   1.000
_cell.length_b   1.000
_cell.length_c   1.000
_cell.angle_alpha   90.00
_cell.angle_beta   90.00
_cell.angle_gamma   90.00
#
_symmetry.space_group_name_H-M   'P 1'
#
loop_
_entity.id
_entity.type
_entity.pdbx_description
1 polymer ?
#
loop_
_entity_poly.entity_id
_entity_poly.type
_entity_poly.pdbx_seq_one_letter_code
_entity_poly.pdbx_strand_id
1 'polypeptide(L)'
;MEIKEAVTISQSLIKGVFKGEEAKDIILSMIDYKIQFHHKKLLSHFDKTGEALFASDQRISELKKIRENLGQFLNSHENSSVEIKSNIDISLQ
;
A
#
# COMPACT_ATOMS: atom_id res chain seq x y z
N MET A 1 -31.06 -21.94 9.26
CA MET A 1 -29.99 -21.54 8.33
C MET A 1 -29.53 -20.17 8.78
N GLU A 2 -28.55 -20.12 9.68
CA GLU A 2 -28.04 -18.86 10.23
C GLU A 2 -27.00 -18.29 9.27
N ILE A 3 -27.27 -17.09 8.77
CA ILE A 3 -26.33 -16.32 7.98
C ILE A 3 -25.30 -15.77 8.99
N LYS A 4 -24.09 -16.33 9.01
CA LYS A 4 -22.98 -15.72 9.75
C LYS A 4 -22.67 -14.38 9.08
N GLU A 5 -23.03 -13.27 9.71
CA GLU A 5 -22.49 -11.97 9.33
C GLU A 5 -20.97 -12.04 9.43
N ALA A 6 -20.29 -11.89 8.30
CA ALA A 6 -18.84 -11.80 8.28
C ALA A 6 -18.43 -10.51 8.99
N VAL A 7 -17.87 -10.65 10.19
CA VAL A 7 -17.39 -9.52 10.98
C VAL A 7 -16.36 -8.75 10.16
N THR A 8 -16.72 -7.52 9.78
CA THR A 8 -15.88 -6.62 8.98
C THR A 8 -15.75 -5.29 9.71
N ILE A 9 -14.52 -4.78 9.81
CA ILE A 9 -14.23 -3.44 10.32
C ILE A 9 -13.62 -2.57 9.21
N SER A 10 -14.13 -1.35 9.07
CA SER A 10 -13.66 -0.36 8.10
C SER A 10 -13.08 0.84 8.85
N GLN A 11 -11.86 1.25 8.51
CA GLN A 11 -11.20 2.44 9.07
C GLN A 11 -10.66 3.33 7.96
N SER A 12 -10.80 4.65 8.11
CA SER A 12 -10.19 5.60 7.18
C SER A 12 -8.72 5.79 7.56
N LEU A 13 -7.83 5.58 6.59
CA LEU A 13 -6.38 5.75 6.80
C LEU A 13 -5.91 7.16 6.43
N ILE A 14 -6.43 7.69 5.33
CA ILE A 14 -6.08 9.02 4.83
C ILE A 14 -7.37 9.66 4.34
N LYS A 15 -7.69 10.83 4.89
CA LYS A 15 -8.86 11.62 4.49
C LYS A 15 -8.53 13.10 4.57
N GLY A 16 -8.43 13.76 3.42
CA GLY A 16 -8.13 15.18 3.37
C GLY A 16 -7.87 15.69 1.98
N VAL A 17 -7.67 17.00 1.90
CA VAL A 17 -7.20 17.70 0.70
C VAL A 17 -5.78 18.18 1.00
N PHE A 18 -4.85 17.80 0.14
CA PHE A 18 -3.42 18.05 0.30
C PHE A 18 -2.90 18.79 -0.93
N LYS A 19 -1.79 19.50 -0.80
CA LYS A 19 -1.04 19.93 -1.99
C LYS A 19 -0.46 18.72 -2.70
N GLY A 20 -0.24 18.79 -4.01
CA GLY A 20 0.34 17.69 -4.78
C GLY A 20 1.67 17.19 -4.22
N GLU A 21 2.54 18.10 -3.76
CA GLU A 21 3.80 17.76 -3.06
C GLU A 21 3.56 16.93 -1.78
N GLU A 22 2.61 17.36 -0.95
CA GLU A 22 2.31 16.72 0.34
C GLU A 22 1.59 15.37 0.13
N ALA A 23 0.66 15.32 -0.83
CA ALA A 23 -0.01 14.10 -1.27
C ALA A 23 1.01 13.05 -1.73
N LYS A 24 2.01 13.48 -2.48
CA LYS A 24 3.11 12.63 -2.95
C LYS A 24 3.90 12.05 -1.79
N ASP A 25 4.33 12.89 -0.85
CA ASP A 25 5.11 12.42 0.29
C ASP A 25 4.33 11.41 1.13
N ILE A 26 3.06 11.67 1.43
CA ILE A 26 2.20 10.76 2.21
C ILE A 26 2.03 9.41 1.49
N ILE A 27 1.59 9.44 0.23
CA ILE A 27 1.25 8.22 -0.52
C ILE A 27 2.49 7.40 -0.84
N LEU A 28 3.56 8.03 -1.34
CA LEU A 28 4.77 7.30 -1.74
C LEU A 28 5.49 6.72 -0.53
N SER A 29 5.53 7.43 0.61
CA SER A 29 6.11 6.89 1.85
C SER A 29 5.37 5.65 2.34
N MET A 30 4.04 5.63 2.25
CA MET A 30 3.23 4.46 2.63
C MET A 30 3.53 3.25 1.73
N ILE A 31 3.68 3.48 0.42
CA ILE A 31 4.02 2.42 -0.54
C ILE A 31 5.45 1.91 -0.31
N ASP A 32 6.40 2.82 -0.06
CA ASP A 32 7.79 2.48 0.23
C ASP A 32 7.91 1.64 1.51
N TYR A 33 7.17 2.00 2.56
CA TYR A 33 7.11 1.20 3.77
C TYR A 33 6.59 -0.23 3.51
N LYS A 34 5.57 -0.36 2.66
CA LYS A 34 5.03 -1.68 2.29
C LYS A 34 6.02 -2.51 1.47
N ILE A 35 6.74 -1.89 0.55
CA ILE A 35 7.82 -2.54 -0.22
C ILE A 35 8.91 -3.04 0.75
N GLN A 36 9.36 -2.20 1.67
CA GLN A 36 10.36 -2.56 2.69
C GLN A 36 9.89 -3.72 3.58
N PHE A 37 8.62 -3.71 3.99
CA PHE A 37 8.02 -4.82 4.75
C PHE A 37 8.12 -6.14 4.00
N HIS A 38 7.78 -6.16 2.70
CA HIS A 38 7.88 -7.36 1.88
C HIS A 38 9.32 -7.81 1.66
N HIS A 39 10.27 -6.88 1.48
CA HIS A 39 11.70 -7.22 1.41
C HIS A 39 12.20 -7.86 2.70
N LYS A 40 11.86 -7.31 3.87
CA LYS A 40 12.22 -7.90 5.18
C LYS A 40 11.62 -9.31 5.34
N LYS A 41 10.37 -9.51 4.91
CA LYS A 41 9.71 -10.82 4.94
C LYS A 41 10.39 -11.82 4.01
N LEU A 42 10.77 -11.41 2.80
CA LEU A 42 11.50 -12.23 1.84
C LEU A 42 12.85 -12.67 2.41
N LEU A 43 13.63 -11.72 2.94
CA LEU A 43 14.93 -12.00 3.55
C LEU A 43 14.77 -12.96 4.74
N SER A 44 13.85 -12.68 5.66
CA SER A 44 13.63 -13.57 6.82
C SER A 44 13.17 -14.97 6.42
N HIS A 45 12.43 -15.11 5.32
CA HIS A 45 12.06 -16.42 4.80
C HIS A 45 13.28 -17.15 4.24
N PHE A 46 14.04 -16.47 3.38
CA PHE A 46 15.26 -17.01 2.80
C PHE A 46 16.28 -17.45 3.86
N ASP A 47 16.49 -16.65 4.91
CA ASP A 47 17.41 -16.99 6.01
C ASP A 47 16.98 -18.26 6.76
N LYS A 48 15.68 -18.59 6.76
CA LYS A 48 15.13 -19.75 7.47
C LYS A 48 15.05 -21.00 6.59
N THR A 49 14.78 -20.84 5.30
CA THR A 49 14.45 -21.95 4.38
C THR A 49 15.50 -22.17 3.29
N GLY A 50 16.34 -21.17 3.00
CA GLY A 50 17.22 -21.15 1.84
C GLY A 50 16.49 -20.88 0.51
N GLU A 51 15.18 -20.63 0.55
CA GLU A 51 14.34 -20.49 -0.63
C GLU A 51 13.79 -19.06 -0.78
N ALA A 52 13.69 -18.59 -2.03
CA ALA A 52 13.07 -17.31 -2.34
C ALA A 52 11.54 -17.42 -2.31
N LEU A 53 10.88 -16.44 -1.68
CA LEU A 53 9.42 -16.38 -1.61
C LEU A 53 8.84 -15.68 -2.84
N PHE A 54 8.52 -16.45 -3.89
CA PHE A 54 8.02 -15.94 -5.19
C PHE A 54 6.81 -14.99 -5.04
N ALA A 55 5.86 -15.31 -4.16
CA ALA A 55 4.69 -14.47 -3.90
C ALA A 55 5.05 -13.07 -3.34
N SER A 56 6.14 -12.95 -2.58
CA SER A 56 6.60 -11.64 -2.11
C SER A 56 7.27 -10.84 -3.21
N ASP A 57 7.97 -11.50 -4.13
CA ASP A 57 8.66 -10.84 -5.23
C ASP A 57 7.68 -10.24 -6.26
N GLN A 58 6.64 -11.02 -6.64
CA GLN A 58 5.54 -10.50 -7.46
C GLN A 58 4.89 -9.27 -6.81
N ARG A 59 4.62 -9.35 -5.49
CA ARG A 59 3.98 -8.25 -4.78
C ARG A 59 4.86 -6.99 -4.74
N ILE A 60 6.17 -7.14 -4.59
CA ILE A 60 7.12 -6.02 -4.64
C ILE A 60 7.07 -5.36 -6.02
N SER A 61 7.04 -6.13 -7.10
CA SER A 61 6.93 -5.60 -8.47
C SER A 61 5.66 -4.79 -8.69
N GLU A 62 4.51 -5.31 -8.24
CA GLU A 62 3.23 -4.59 -8.29
C GLU A 62 3.28 -3.25 -7.54
N LEU A 63 3.85 -3.25 -6.33
CA LEU A 63 3.96 -2.05 -5.52
C LEU A 63 4.90 -1.01 -6.14
N LYS A 64 6.01 -1.44 -6.78
CA LYS A 64 6.90 -0.54 -7.53
C LYS A 64 6.17 0.13 -8.70
N LYS A 65 5.35 -0.63 -9.43
CA LYS A 65 4.53 -0.07 -10.53
C LYS A 65 3.48 0.93 -10.01
N ILE A 66 2.81 0.62 -8.91
CA ILE A 66 1.84 1.53 -8.27
C ILE A 66 2.56 2.82 -7.84
N ARG A 67 3.74 2.70 -7.22
CA ARG A 67 4.56 3.82 -6.80
C ARG A 67 4.93 4.73 -7.97
N GLU A 68 5.38 4.15 -9.09
CA GLU A 68 5.74 4.90 -10.29
C GLU A 68 4.55 5.66 -10.86
N ASN A 69 3.42 4.97 -11.05
CA ASN A 69 2.21 5.57 -11.60
C ASN A 69 1.69 6.73 -10.74
N LEU A 70 1.62 6.54 -9.41
CA LEU A 70 1.18 7.58 -8.50
C LEU A 70 2.19 8.72 -8.40
N GLY A 71 3.49 8.43 -8.45
CA GLY A 71 4.53 9.44 -8.49
C GLY A 71 4.43 10.32 -9.73
N GLN A 72 4.22 9.74 -10.92
CA GLN A 72 4.02 10.49 -12.16
C GLN A 72 2.73 11.34 -12.11
N PHE A 73 1.64 10.79 -11.59
CA PHE A 73 0.39 11.52 -11.43
C PHE A 73 0.54 12.71 -10.48
N LEU A 74 1.13 12.52 -9.30
CA LEU A 74 1.26 13.58 -8.30
C LEU A 74 2.31 14.63 -8.70
N ASN A 75 3.38 14.24 -9.40
CA ASN A 75 4.34 15.20 -9.96
C ASN A 75 3.71 16.12 -11.01
N SER A 76 2.85 15.58 -11.89
CA SER A 76 2.15 16.40 -12.89
C SER A 76 1.09 17.33 -12.28
N HIS A 77 0.79 17.16 -10.98
CA HIS A 77 -0.21 17.92 -10.23
C HIS A 77 0.37 18.53 -8.95
N GLU A 78 1.68 18.80 -8.91
CA GLU A 78 2.39 19.26 -7.70
C GLU A 78 1.78 20.54 -7.10
N ASN A 79 1.37 21.47 -7.96
CA ASN A 79 0.74 22.75 -7.57
C ASN A 79 -0.79 22.69 -7.42
N SER A 80 -1.39 21.51 -7.61
CA SER A 80 -2.83 21.31 -7.51
C SER A 80 -3.22 20.85 -6.11
N SER A 81 -4.47 21.11 -5.73
CA SER A 81 -5.09 20.48 -4.57
C SER A 81 -5.55 19.07 -4.95
N VAL A 82 -5.11 18.06 -4.20
CA VAL A 82 -5.43 16.65 -4.40
C VAL A 82 -6.26 16.16 -3.21
N GLU A 83 -7.46 15.65 -3.48
CA GLU A 83 -8.26 14.96 -2.47
C GLU A 83 -7.83 13.49 -2.36
N ILE A 84 -7.47 13.05 -1.15
CA ILE A 84 -7.16 11.65 -0.86
C ILE A 84 -8.23 11.09 0.08
N LYS A 85 -8.83 9.96 -0.33
CA LYS A 85 -9.75 9.16 0.47
C LYS A 85 -9.30 7.69 0.42
N SER A 86 -8.76 7.20 1.53
CA SER A 86 -8.31 5.82 1.69
C SER A 86 -9.00 5.16 2.87
N ASN A 87 -9.47 3.93 2.65
CA ASN A 87 -10.06 3.07 3.66
C ASN A 87 -9.31 1.74 3.70
N ILE A 88 -9.24 1.16 4.89
CA ILE A 88 -8.85 -0.24 5.10
C ILE A 88 -10.06 -1.01 5.60
N ASP A 89 -10.37 -2.10 4.89
CA ASP A 89 -11.42 -3.04 5.25
C ASP A 89 -10.77 -4.35 5.67
N ILE A 90 -11.12 -4.84 6.85
CA ILE A 90 -10.60 -6.08 7.43
C ILE A 90 -11.78 -6.99 7.71
N SER A 91 -11.79 -8.16 7.07
CA SER A 91 -12.83 -9.19 7.24
C SER A 91 -12.19 -10.49 7.70
N LEU A 92 -12.87 -11.19 8.62
CA LEU A 92 -12.50 -12.57 8.98
C LEU A 92 -12.91 -13.51 7.85
N GLN A 93 -11.98 -14.39 7.45
CA GLN A 93 -12.22 -15.49 6.51
C GLN A 93 -12.17 -16.83 7.23
#